data_AF-A0A1M3L2X5-F1
#
_entry.id   AF-A0A1M3L2X5-F1
#
_cell.length_a   1.000
_cell.length_b   1.000
_cell.length_c   1.000
_cell.angle_alpha   90.00
_cell.angle_beta   90.00
_cell.angle_gamma   90.00
#
_symmetry.space_group_name_H-M   'P 1'
#
loop_
_entity.id
_entity.type
_entity.pdbx_description
1 polymer ?
#
loop_
_entity_poly.entity_id
_entity_poly.type
_entity_poly.pdbx_seq_one_letter_code
_entity_poly.pdbx_strand_id
1 'polypeptide(L)'
;MNIDKISEERLFQNNTKEEIIRWCRQLQFFHYMRSRGGHNCEGDSFCVYFQYDYREDLIAKLSQIGVALNTLAEGAIAFDPLESYSIDDLDKLRIVIPHFCDLEQPQYVEIYGYKAHVWVMNNRFEISISGNKDEQTYKVSEEDFEVCLALEKEFDKLGWGSILDEEIKNQIHCISKEKYPELFE
;
A
#
# COMPACT_ATOMS: atom_id res chain seq x y z
N MET A 1 -6.93 -16.52 -21.23
CA MET A 1 -5.65 -15.87 -20.90
C MET A 1 -5.02 -16.68 -19.78
N ASN A 2 -3.80 -17.21 -19.97
CA ASN A 2 -3.05 -17.78 -18.85
C ASN A 2 -2.75 -16.61 -17.91
N ILE A 3 -3.31 -16.66 -16.70
CA ILE A 3 -2.90 -15.75 -15.64
C ILE A 3 -1.49 -16.20 -15.28
N ASP A 4 -0.48 -15.37 -15.55
CA ASP A 4 0.91 -15.66 -15.17
C ASP A 4 0.98 -15.73 -13.65
N LYS A 5 0.83 -16.94 -13.10
CA LYS A 5 0.98 -17.21 -11.67
C LYS A 5 2.46 -17.18 -11.31
N ILE A 6 2.79 -16.56 -10.18
CA ILE A 6 4.09 -16.73 -9.52
C ILE A 6 4.29 -18.22 -9.20
N SER A 7 5.49 -18.75 -9.45
CA SER A 7 5.85 -20.12 -9.09
C SER A 7 5.74 -20.37 -7.58
N GLU A 8 5.36 -21.58 -7.17
CA GLU A 8 5.24 -21.91 -5.74
C GLU A 8 6.54 -21.68 -4.96
N GLU A 9 7.69 -22.06 -5.54
CA GLU A 9 9.01 -21.84 -4.93
C GLU A 9 9.25 -20.36 -4.61
N ARG A 10 8.83 -19.46 -5.51
CA ARG A 10 8.97 -18.03 -5.32
C ARG A 10 7.92 -17.48 -4.35
N LEU A 11 6.68 -17.98 -4.40
CA LEU A 11 5.59 -17.55 -3.53
C LEU A 11 5.89 -17.85 -2.06
N PHE A 12 6.40 -19.05 -1.77
CA PHE A 12 6.69 -19.51 -0.41
C PHE A 12 8.14 -19.31 0.03
N GLN A 13 8.90 -18.47 -0.69
CA GLN A 13 10.32 -18.24 -0.41
C GLN A 13 10.54 -17.56 0.96
N ASN A 14 9.68 -16.59 1.29
CA ASN A 14 9.83 -15.79 2.51
C ASN A 14 8.89 -16.27 3.63
N ASN A 15 7.73 -16.81 3.27
CA ASN A 15 6.67 -17.20 4.18
C ASN A 15 6.20 -18.61 3.86
N THR A 16 5.86 -19.37 4.89
CA THR A 16 5.33 -20.73 4.75
C THR A 16 3.96 -20.69 4.07
N LYS A 17 3.59 -21.82 3.46
CA LYS A 17 2.28 -21.96 2.82
C LYS A 17 1.15 -21.78 3.83
N GLU A 18 1.33 -22.29 5.04
CA GLU A 18 0.37 -22.20 6.14
C GLU A 18 0.16 -20.75 6.59
N GLU A 19 1.23 -19.95 6.67
CA GLU A 19 1.14 -18.51 6.97
C GLU A 19 0.31 -17.78 5.91
N ILE A 20 0.67 -17.94 4.63
CA ILE A 20 0.00 -17.25 3.52
C ILE A 20 -1.49 -17.65 3.44
N ILE A 21 -1.80 -18.95 3.53
CA ILE A 21 -3.20 -19.42 3.54
C ILE A 21 -3.97 -18.78 4.68
N ARG A 22 -3.39 -18.75 5.89
CA ARG A 22 -4.07 -18.17 7.06
C ARG A 22 -4.35 -16.68 6.86
N TRP A 23 -3.38 -15.93 6.34
CA TRP A 23 -3.56 -14.49 6.09
C TRP A 23 -4.62 -14.24 5.02
N CYS A 24 -4.53 -14.93 3.87
CA CYS A 24 -5.50 -14.83 2.77
C CYS A 24 -6.94 -15.16 3.21
N ARG A 25 -7.13 -16.07 4.18
CA ARG A 25 -8.46 -16.44 4.67
C ARG A 25 -9.05 -15.45 5.67
N GLN A 26 -8.22 -14.70 6.38
CA GLN A 26 -8.67 -13.85 7.48
C GLN A 26 -8.80 -12.39 7.07
N LEU A 27 -7.91 -11.88 6.22
CA LEU A 27 -7.99 -10.52 5.70
C LEU A 27 -9.16 -10.39 4.72
N GLN A 28 -9.98 -9.35 4.91
CA GLN A 28 -11.12 -9.05 4.03
C GLN A 28 -10.84 -7.86 3.10
N PHE A 29 -9.95 -6.96 3.49
CA PHE A 29 -9.57 -5.76 2.74
C PHE A 29 -8.17 -5.90 2.17
N PHE A 30 -7.21 -6.26 3.03
CA PHE A 30 -5.81 -6.36 2.65
C PHE A 30 -5.54 -7.64 1.87
N HIS A 31 -4.64 -7.52 0.90
CA HIS A 31 -4.14 -8.63 0.11
C HIS A 31 -2.65 -8.80 0.38
N TYR A 32 -2.20 -10.05 0.50
CA TYR A 32 -0.77 -10.35 0.51
C TYR A 32 -0.20 -10.10 -0.89
N MET A 33 0.80 -9.22 -0.96
CA MET A 33 1.52 -8.85 -2.17
C MET A 33 2.93 -9.41 -2.10
N ARG A 34 3.26 -10.29 -3.04
CA ARG A 34 4.61 -10.87 -3.15
C ARG A 34 5.56 -9.86 -3.78
N SER A 35 6.81 -9.79 -3.32
CA SER A 35 7.81 -8.93 -3.96
C SER A 35 7.97 -9.21 -5.46
N ARG A 36 8.04 -8.13 -6.25
CA ARG A 36 8.20 -8.21 -7.70
C ARG A 36 9.60 -8.61 -8.14
N GLY A 37 10.59 -8.57 -7.23
CA GLY A 37 11.98 -8.93 -7.50
C GLY A 37 12.60 -8.00 -8.54
N GLY A 38 13.21 -6.91 -8.07
CA GLY A 38 13.83 -5.89 -8.91
C GLY A 38 14.81 -5.01 -8.13
N HIS A 39 15.48 -4.09 -8.81
CA HIS A 39 16.52 -3.21 -8.24
C HIS A 39 16.06 -2.29 -7.10
N ASN A 40 14.74 -2.14 -6.90
CA ASN A 40 14.17 -1.24 -5.91
C ASN A 40 13.93 -1.88 -4.53
N CYS A 41 14.40 -3.11 -4.29
CA CYS A 41 14.34 -3.74 -2.96
C CYS A 41 12.91 -3.81 -2.36
N GLU A 42 11.88 -3.96 -3.21
CA GLU A 42 10.50 -4.13 -2.75
C GLU A 42 10.39 -5.44 -1.95
N GLY A 43 10.03 -5.34 -0.67
CA GLY A 43 9.70 -6.49 0.17
C GLY A 43 8.31 -7.03 -0.11
N ASP A 44 7.94 -8.09 0.60
CA ASP A 44 6.53 -8.44 0.70
C ASP A 44 5.76 -7.37 1.48
N SER A 45 4.49 -7.20 1.15
CA SER A 45 3.60 -6.27 1.85
C SER A 45 2.17 -6.79 1.91
N PHE A 46 1.40 -6.28 2.87
CA PHE A 46 -0.05 -6.32 2.82
C PHE A 46 -0.55 -5.01 2.24
N CYS A 47 -1.34 -5.05 1.17
CA CYS A 47 -1.85 -3.84 0.51
C CYS A 47 -3.37 -3.85 0.38
N VAL A 48 -3.97 -2.67 0.47
CA VAL A 48 -5.39 -2.43 0.17
C VAL A 48 -5.52 -1.14 -0.63
N TYR A 49 -6.42 -1.13 -1.61
CA TYR A 49 -6.75 0.06 -2.40
C TYR A 49 -8.15 0.57 -2.06
N PHE A 50 -8.28 1.89 -1.96
CA PHE A 50 -9.56 2.57 -1.75
C PHE A 50 -9.76 3.65 -2.80
N GLN A 51 -10.97 3.75 -3.35
CA GLN A 51 -11.34 4.74 -4.36
C GLN A 51 -11.65 6.10 -3.72
N TYR A 52 -11.35 7.16 -4.47
CA TYR A 52 -11.77 8.52 -4.17
C TYR A 52 -12.18 9.25 -5.45
N ASP A 53 -13.06 10.23 -5.32
CA ASP A 53 -13.66 10.92 -6.46
C ASP A 53 -12.94 12.23 -6.80
N TYR A 54 -12.67 13.06 -5.79
CA TYR A 54 -12.09 14.38 -5.95
C TYR A 54 -11.24 14.77 -4.73
N ARG A 55 -10.57 15.92 -4.80
CA ARG A 55 -9.59 16.38 -3.81
C ARG A 55 -10.14 16.38 -2.38
N GLU A 56 -11.29 17.01 -2.17
CA GLU A 56 -11.88 17.15 -0.84
C GLU A 56 -12.35 15.80 -0.28
N ASP A 57 -12.81 14.89 -1.13
CA ASP A 57 -13.16 13.52 -0.76
C ASP A 57 -11.91 12.73 -0.30
N LEU A 58 -10.79 12.84 -1.04
CA LEU A 58 -9.51 12.27 -0.63
C LEU A 58 -9.06 12.80 0.74
N ILE A 59 -9.08 14.12 0.92
CA ILE A 59 -8.70 14.77 2.18
C ILE A 59 -9.60 14.29 3.32
N ALA A 60 -10.91 14.23 3.09
CA ALA A 60 -11.87 13.77 4.09
C ALA A 60 -11.60 12.32 4.50
N LYS A 61 -11.41 11.40 3.55
CA LYS A 61 -11.12 9.99 3.82
C LYS A 61 -9.81 9.80 4.57
N LEU A 62 -8.72 10.43 4.13
CA LEU A 62 -7.43 10.33 4.82
C LEU A 62 -7.49 10.92 6.23
N SER A 63 -8.24 12.01 6.42
CA SER A 63 -8.40 12.60 7.76
C SER A 63 -9.14 11.69 8.75
N GLN A 64 -10.07 10.84 8.26
CA GLN A 64 -10.80 9.87 9.12
C GLN A 64 -9.87 8.85 9.77
N ILE A 65 -8.74 8.54 9.11
CA ILE A 65 -7.73 7.59 9.60
C ILE A 65 -6.50 8.29 10.21
N GLY A 66 -6.59 9.61 10.44
CA GLY A 66 -5.53 10.40 11.06
C GLY A 66 -4.42 10.86 10.12
N VAL A 67 -4.59 10.71 8.80
CA VAL A 67 -3.59 11.13 7.79
C VAL A 67 -3.95 12.52 7.25
N ALA A 68 -3.05 13.49 7.46
CA ALA A 68 -3.19 14.84 6.93
C ALA A 68 -2.37 15.01 5.64
N LEU A 69 -2.98 15.58 4.59
CA LEU A 69 -2.26 15.99 3.39
C LEU A 69 -1.64 17.36 3.58
N ASN A 70 -0.33 17.45 3.35
CA ASN A 70 0.42 18.69 3.48
C ASN A 70 0.52 19.39 2.12
N THR A 71 0.35 20.71 2.13
CA THR A 71 0.70 21.55 0.99
C THR A 71 2.21 21.73 0.91
N LEU A 72 2.75 21.87 -0.30
CA LEU A 72 4.16 22.20 -0.48
C LEU A 72 4.52 23.51 0.24
N ALA A 73 5.59 23.46 1.03
CA ALA A 73 6.14 24.62 1.69
C ALA A 73 6.73 25.61 0.67
N GLU A 74 6.80 26.89 1.03
CA GLU A 74 7.46 27.90 0.20
C GLU A 74 8.93 27.50 -0.04
N GLY A 75 9.34 27.46 -1.31
CA GLY A 75 10.68 27.02 -1.72
C GLY A 75 10.85 25.50 -1.90
N ALA A 76 9.83 24.70 -1.63
CA ALA A 76 9.81 23.28 -2.02
C ALA A 76 9.65 23.13 -3.54
N ILE A 77 10.26 22.10 -4.11
CA ILE A 77 10.22 21.79 -5.53
C ILE A 77 9.41 20.52 -5.71
N ALA A 78 8.34 20.59 -6.50
CA ALA A 78 7.60 19.40 -6.91
C ALA A 78 8.50 18.54 -7.80
N PHE A 79 8.75 17.30 -7.39
CA PHE A 79 9.59 16.38 -8.15
C PHE A 79 8.91 15.97 -9.46
N ASP A 80 9.61 16.19 -10.58
CA ASP A 80 9.29 15.74 -11.92
C ASP A 80 10.43 14.83 -12.43
N PRO A 81 10.16 13.55 -12.73
CA PRO A 81 11.19 12.62 -13.22
C PRO A 81 11.76 12.98 -14.60
N LEU A 82 11.14 13.91 -15.34
CA LEU A 82 11.62 14.39 -16.64
C LEU A 82 12.54 15.62 -16.52
N GLU A 83 12.59 16.25 -15.35
CA GLU A 83 13.46 17.39 -15.09
C GLU A 83 14.80 16.96 -14.50
N SER A 84 15.83 17.78 -14.74
CA SER A 84 17.15 17.60 -14.14
C SER A 84 17.33 18.61 -13.02
N TYR A 85 17.67 18.13 -11.83
CA TYR A 85 17.85 18.94 -10.64
C TYR A 85 19.33 19.18 -10.32
N SER A 86 19.62 20.34 -9.75
CA SER A 86 20.94 20.61 -9.18
C SER A 86 21.12 19.86 -7.85
N ILE A 87 22.37 19.65 -7.43
CA ILE A 87 22.66 19.04 -6.12
C ILE A 87 22.05 19.87 -4.98
N ASP A 88 22.04 21.20 -5.10
CA ASP A 88 21.50 22.13 -4.10
C ASP A 88 19.96 22.09 -3.99
N ASP A 89 19.29 21.47 -4.97
CA ASP A 89 17.84 21.35 -5.01
C ASP A 89 17.35 20.01 -4.47
N LEU A 90 18.23 19.01 -4.33
CA LEU A 90 17.84 17.64 -3.93
C LEU A 90 17.07 17.62 -2.60
N ASP A 91 17.49 18.41 -1.61
CA ASP A 91 16.84 18.46 -0.29
C ASP A 91 15.47 19.18 -0.32
N LYS A 92 15.19 19.94 -1.38
CA LYS A 92 13.93 20.68 -1.59
C LYS A 92 12.92 19.87 -2.39
N LEU A 93 13.34 18.77 -3.03
CA LEU A 93 12.46 17.92 -3.80
C LEU A 93 11.42 17.26 -2.90
N ARG A 94 10.17 17.35 -3.32
CA ARG A 94 9.04 16.71 -2.66
C ARG A 94 8.26 15.92 -3.69
N ILE A 95 7.95 14.68 -3.34
CA ILE A 95 7.11 13.84 -4.19
C ILE A 95 5.67 14.32 -4.02
N VAL A 96 5.04 14.71 -5.12
CA VAL A 96 3.68 15.25 -5.11
C VAL A 96 2.65 14.21 -5.54
N ILE A 97 1.41 14.42 -5.12
CA ILE A 97 0.28 13.60 -5.56
C ILE A 97 0.00 13.87 -7.04
N PRO A 98 -0.12 12.84 -7.90
CA PRO A 98 -0.52 13.02 -9.29
C PRO A 98 -1.80 13.85 -9.42
N HIS A 99 -1.80 14.87 -10.28
CA HIS A 99 -2.91 15.84 -10.50
C HIS A 99 -3.18 16.83 -9.36
N PHE A 100 -2.59 16.66 -8.18
CA PHE A 100 -2.58 17.64 -7.09
C PHE A 100 -1.14 18.04 -6.77
N CYS A 101 -0.50 18.72 -7.73
CA CYS A 101 0.92 19.07 -7.65
C CYS A 101 1.29 20.04 -6.52
N ASP A 102 0.30 20.58 -5.81
CA ASP A 102 0.46 21.39 -4.61
C ASP A 102 0.44 20.58 -3.30
N LEU A 103 0.13 19.28 -3.37
CA LEU A 103 0.07 18.36 -2.22
C LEU A 103 1.20 17.34 -2.26
N GLU A 104 1.86 17.16 -1.13
CA GLU A 104 2.88 16.13 -0.94
C GLU A 104 2.25 14.72 -0.79
N GLN A 105 2.93 13.69 -1.30
CA GLN A 105 2.58 12.30 -1.03
C GLN A 105 2.69 11.99 0.47
N PRO A 106 1.70 11.33 1.09
CA PRO A 106 1.76 10.97 2.51
C PRO A 106 2.97 10.10 2.85
N GLN A 107 3.28 9.11 1.99
CA GLN A 107 4.36 8.14 2.19
C GLN A 107 4.23 7.43 3.55
N TYR A 108 5.25 7.49 4.40
CA TYR A 108 5.23 6.85 5.71
C TYR A 108 4.45 7.68 6.73
N VAL A 109 3.33 7.13 7.20
CA VAL A 109 2.41 7.76 8.13
C VAL A 109 2.08 6.82 9.29
N GLU A 110 1.41 7.36 10.31
CA GLU A 110 0.87 6.58 11.42
C GLU A 110 -0.66 6.59 11.35
N ILE A 111 -1.26 5.40 11.27
CA ILE A 111 -2.72 5.21 11.26
C ILE A 111 -3.08 4.49 12.56
N TYR A 112 -3.84 5.15 13.44
CA TYR A 112 -4.23 4.61 14.75
C TYR A 112 -3.07 4.08 15.62
N GLY A 113 -1.87 4.66 15.51
CA GLY A 113 -0.67 4.21 16.22
C GLY A 113 0.16 3.16 15.48
N TYR A 114 -0.27 2.72 14.30
CA TYR A 114 0.44 1.74 13.48
C TYR A 114 1.17 2.41 12.32
N LYS A 115 2.41 2.01 12.06
CA LYS A 115 3.14 2.50 10.89
C LYS A 115 2.55 1.90 9.62
N ALA A 116 2.30 2.76 8.65
CA ALA A 116 1.79 2.40 7.35
C ALA A 116 2.46 3.25 6.28
N HIS A 117 2.51 2.74 5.07
CA HIS A 117 2.82 3.53 3.90
C HIS A 117 1.52 3.83 3.14
N VAL A 118 1.28 5.11 2.84
CA VAL A 118 0.11 5.57 2.09
C VAL A 118 0.57 6.25 0.81
N TRP A 119 0.03 5.79 -0.31
CA TRP A 119 0.39 6.31 -1.63
C TRP A 119 -0.85 6.66 -2.44
N VAL A 120 -0.94 7.91 -2.88
CA VAL A 120 -2.09 8.39 -3.65
C VAL A 120 -1.80 8.29 -5.14
N MET A 121 -2.74 7.71 -5.89
CA MET A 121 -2.79 7.64 -7.35
C MET A 121 -4.04 8.36 -7.84
N ASN A 122 -4.17 8.64 -9.13
CA ASN A 122 -5.20 9.55 -9.70
C ASN A 122 -6.64 9.45 -9.16
N ASN A 123 -7.10 8.25 -8.78
CA ASN A 123 -8.49 7.96 -8.40
C ASN A 123 -8.58 6.86 -7.33
N ARG A 124 -7.45 6.55 -6.69
CA ARG A 124 -7.38 5.59 -5.59
C ARG A 124 -6.17 5.90 -4.70
N PHE A 125 -6.20 5.49 -3.45
CA PHE A 125 -4.99 5.46 -2.63
C PHE A 125 -4.72 4.04 -2.14
N GLU A 126 -3.44 3.71 -2.02
CA GLU A 126 -2.95 2.48 -1.45
C GLU A 126 -2.61 2.71 0.03
N ILE A 127 -2.98 1.76 0.88
CA ILE A 127 -2.38 1.59 2.20
C ILE A 127 -1.59 0.29 2.16
N SER A 128 -0.30 0.35 2.49
CA SER A 128 0.57 -0.80 2.58
C SER A 128 1.25 -0.94 3.93
N ILE A 129 1.28 -2.17 4.44
CA ILE A 129 1.86 -2.55 5.72
C ILE A 129 2.98 -3.56 5.46
N SER A 130 4.18 -3.22 5.92
CA SER A 130 5.34 -4.11 5.93
C SER A 130 6.40 -3.59 6.90
N GLY A 131 7.24 -4.49 7.41
CA GLY A 131 8.44 -4.12 8.15
C GLY A 131 8.21 -3.52 9.53
N ASN A 132 7.06 -3.79 10.19
CA ASN A 132 6.85 -3.35 11.57
C ASN A 132 7.74 -4.08 12.58
N LYS A 133 8.27 -5.25 12.22
CA LYS A 133 9.14 -6.07 13.06
C LYS A 133 10.61 -6.04 12.60
N ASP A 134 11.50 -5.74 13.54
CA ASP A 134 12.95 -6.02 13.50
C ASP A 134 13.73 -5.59 12.24
N GLU A 135 13.43 -4.42 11.65
CA GLU A 135 14.15 -3.86 10.48
C GLU A 135 14.20 -4.80 9.24
N GLN A 136 13.42 -5.89 9.22
CA GLN A 136 13.36 -6.83 8.11
C GLN A 136 12.43 -6.31 7.03
N THR A 137 12.94 -5.36 6.24
CA THR A 137 12.18 -4.64 5.19
C THR A 137 11.73 -5.51 4.00
N TYR A 138 12.12 -6.78 3.94
CA TYR A 138 11.91 -7.65 2.78
C TYR A 138 10.81 -8.71 2.95
N LYS A 139 10.27 -8.87 4.17
CA LYS A 139 9.27 -9.88 4.52
C LYS A 139 8.22 -9.28 5.45
N VAL A 140 6.95 -9.58 5.20
CA VAL A 140 5.88 -9.32 6.18
C VAL A 140 5.93 -10.32 7.32
N SER A 141 5.69 -9.82 8.52
CA SER A 141 5.68 -10.58 9.76
C SER A 141 4.26 -10.81 10.27
N GLU A 142 4.15 -11.60 11.34
CA GLU A 142 2.86 -11.75 12.03
C GLU A 142 2.35 -10.44 12.64
N GLU A 143 3.26 -9.56 13.05
CA GLU A 143 2.90 -8.25 13.58
C GLU A 143 2.26 -7.36 12.50
N ASP A 144 2.77 -7.43 11.27
CA ASP A 144 2.17 -6.73 10.13
C ASP A 144 0.75 -7.27 9.83
N PHE A 145 0.55 -8.57 9.97
CA PHE A 145 -0.77 -9.20 9.82
C PHE A 145 -1.74 -8.78 10.94
N GLU A 146 -1.29 -8.74 12.19
CA GLU A 146 -2.08 -8.26 13.33
C GLU A 146 -2.47 -6.79 13.18
N VAL A 147 -1.56 -5.94 12.67
CA VAL A 147 -1.84 -4.55 12.29
C VAL A 147 -2.94 -4.50 11.24
N CYS A 148 -2.85 -5.30 10.18
CA CYS A 148 -3.88 -5.34 9.14
C CYS A 148 -5.25 -5.71 9.73
N LEU A 149 -5.33 -6.74 10.58
CA LEU A 149 -6.57 -7.12 11.25
C LEU A 149 -7.13 -6.01 12.16
N ALA A 150 -6.27 -5.22 12.80
CA ALA A 150 -6.70 -4.08 13.59
C ALA A 150 -7.25 -2.95 12.70
N LEU A 151 -6.56 -2.64 11.60
CA LEU A 151 -6.99 -1.62 10.64
C LEU A 151 -8.29 -1.99 9.93
N GLU A 152 -8.48 -3.25 9.54
CA GLU A 152 -9.73 -3.72 8.90
C GLU A 152 -10.95 -3.47 9.78
N LYS A 153 -10.84 -3.66 11.10
CA LYS A 153 -11.92 -3.34 12.04
C LYS A 153 -12.26 -1.86 12.04
N GLU A 154 -11.28 -0.98 11.88
CA GLU A 154 -11.54 0.46 11.78
C GLU A 154 -12.12 0.82 10.41
N PHE A 155 -11.68 0.20 9.32
CA PHE A 155 -12.25 0.40 7.99
C PHE A 155 -13.71 -0.07 7.91
N ASP A 156 -14.03 -1.19 8.55
CA ASP A 156 -15.41 -1.67 8.69
C ASP A 156 -16.30 -0.68 9.43
N LYS A 157 -15.83 -0.09 10.53
CA LYS A 157 -16.58 0.95 11.27
C LYS A 157 -16.81 2.20 10.43
N LEU A 158 -15.87 2.54 9.55
CA LEU A 158 -16.00 3.65 8.61
C LEU A 158 -16.88 3.30 7.39
N GLY A 159 -17.27 2.04 7.24
CA GLY A 159 -18.06 1.56 6.10
C GLY A 159 -17.26 1.54 4.78
N TRP A 160 -15.93 1.47 4.85
CA TRP A 160 -15.06 1.59 3.67
C TRP A 160 -15.10 0.39 2.73
N GLY A 161 -15.81 -0.68 3.08
CA GLY A 161 -16.07 -1.79 2.17
C GLY A 161 -16.76 -1.36 0.87
N SER A 162 -17.53 -0.26 0.87
CA SER A 162 -18.19 0.25 -0.35
C SER A 162 -17.27 1.01 -1.30
N ILE A 163 -16.06 1.38 -0.84
CA ILE A 163 -15.06 2.12 -1.64
C ILE A 163 -13.81 1.28 -1.89
N LEU A 164 -13.83 -0.01 -1.55
CA LEU A 164 -12.73 -0.92 -1.83
C LEU A 164 -12.50 -1.01 -3.34
N ASP A 165 -11.25 -0.85 -3.75
CA ASP A 165 -10.88 -0.93 -5.17
C ASP A 165 -10.35 -2.32 -5.51
N GLU A 166 -11.22 -3.11 -6.12
CA GLU A 166 -10.95 -4.50 -6.49
C GLU A 166 -9.90 -4.67 -7.60
N GLU A 167 -9.49 -3.58 -8.25
CA GLU A 167 -8.40 -3.58 -9.24
C GLU A 167 -7.06 -4.03 -8.65
N ILE A 168 -6.87 -3.98 -7.31
CA ILE A 168 -5.69 -4.54 -6.66
C ILE A 168 -5.49 -6.02 -7.02
N LYS A 169 -6.58 -6.78 -7.19
CA LYS A 169 -6.54 -8.21 -7.53
C LYS A 169 -5.97 -8.46 -8.92
N ASN A 170 -6.06 -7.47 -9.82
CA ASN A 170 -5.49 -7.57 -11.17
C ASN A 170 -3.97 -7.47 -11.17
N GLN A 171 -3.36 -6.94 -10.10
CA GLN A 171 -1.90 -6.84 -9.96
C GLN A 171 -1.24 -8.22 -10.01
N ILE A 172 -0.20 -8.39 -10.84
CA ILE A 172 0.46 -9.69 -11.11
C ILE A 172 0.95 -10.38 -9.81
N HIS A 173 1.33 -9.58 -8.82
CA HIS A 173 1.93 -10.00 -7.57
C HIS A 173 0.95 -10.04 -6.40
N CYS A 174 -0.33 -9.76 -6.64
CA CYS A 174 -1.40 -9.92 -5.66
C CYS A 174 -1.83 -11.38 -5.56
N ILE A 175 -1.87 -11.89 -4.34
CA ILE A 175 -2.39 -13.22 -4.05
C ILE A 175 -3.89 -13.10 -3.71
N SER A 176 -4.73 -13.16 -4.75
CA SER A 176 -6.19 -13.08 -4.62
C SER A 176 -6.86 -14.43 -4.87
N LYS A 177 -8.12 -14.56 -4.44
CA LYS A 177 -8.92 -15.79 -4.62
C LYS A 177 -9.14 -16.15 -6.09
N GLU A 178 -9.24 -15.16 -6.96
CA GLU A 178 -9.44 -15.35 -8.40
C GLU A 178 -8.19 -15.94 -9.07
N LYS A 179 -7.00 -15.58 -8.57
CA LYS A 179 -5.72 -16.05 -9.10
C LYS A 179 -5.24 -17.33 -8.42
N TYR A 180 -5.45 -17.46 -7.11
CA TYR A 180 -4.94 -18.55 -6.28
C TYR A 180 -6.06 -19.17 -5.44
N PRO A 181 -7.14 -19.70 -6.05
CA PRO A 181 -8.27 -20.26 -5.30
C PRO A 181 -7.84 -21.32 -4.27
N GLU A 182 -6.79 -22.09 -4.59
CA GLU A 182 -6.19 -23.11 -3.73
C GLU A 182 -5.67 -22.59 -2.37
N LEU A 183 -5.47 -21.28 -2.21
CA LEU A 183 -5.03 -20.66 -0.96
C LEU A 183 -6.19 -20.14 -0.10
N PHE A 184 -7.42 -20.21 -0.61
CA PHE A 184 -8.62 -19.65 0.02
C PHE A 184 -9.67 -20.73 0.37
N GLU A 185 -9.34 -22.02 0.24
CA GLU A 185 -10.18 -23.17 0.63
C GLU A 185 -10.13 -23.44 2.14
#